data_AF-A0A1Y5SM78-F1
#
_entry.id   AF-A0A1Y5SM78-F1
#
_cell.length_a   1.000
_cell.length_b   1.000
_cell.length_c   1.000
_cell.angle_alpha   90.00
_cell.angle_beta   90.00
_cell.angle_gamma   90.00
#
_symmetry.space_group_name_H-M   'P 1'
#
loop_
_entity.id
_entity.type
_entity.pdbx_description
1 polymer ?
#
loop_
_entity_poly.entity_id
_entity_poly.type
_entity_poly.pdbx_seq_one_letter_code
_entity_poly.pdbx_strand_id
1 'polypeptide(L)'
;MALLEMGCARSRNLTAYRDAGIVEIAAVYAFSIFAAHAFVDGNKRTAFVTAATFLRLNGCSFRPDTVDGVRMMEDLASGRVDKAEFARWLSAGLKPV
;
A
#
# COMPACT_ATOMS: atom_id res chain seq x y z
N MET A 1 -10.88 15.09 5.56
CA MET A 1 -9.92 15.10 4.43
C MET A 1 -8.47 15.32 4.88
N ALA A 2 -8.17 16.18 5.86
CA ALA A 2 -6.79 16.44 6.32
C ALA A 2 -5.94 15.20 6.70
N LEU A 3 -6.53 14.17 7.31
CA LEU A 3 -5.81 12.94 7.69
C LEU A 3 -5.32 12.13 6.47
N LEU A 4 -6.11 12.10 5.40
CA LEU A 4 -5.73 11.43 4.15
C LEU A 4 -4.58 12.18 3.48
N GLU A 5 -4.67 13.52 3.43
CA GLU A 5 -3.61 14.37 2.90
C GLU A 5 -2.30 14.19 3.65
N MET A 6 -2.35 14.08 4.99
CA MET A 6 -1.19 13.76 5.81
C MET A 6 -0.61 12.38 5.50
N GLY A 7 -1.44 11.35 5.33
CA GLY A 7 -1.00 10.00 4.94
C GLY A 7 -0.29 9.97 3.57
N CYS A 8 -0.84 10.67 2.58
CA CYS A 8 -0.22 10.83 1.27
C CYS A 8 1.07 11.65 1.33
N ALA A 9 1.08 12.75 2.10
CA ALA A 9 2.27 13.58 2.27
C ALA A 9 3.42 12.83 2.95
N ARG A 10 3.13 12.03 3.99
CA ARG A 10 4.13 11.15 4.62
C ARG A 10 4.74 10.17 3.63
N SER A 11 3.91 9.59 2.75
CA SER A 11 4.37 8.67 1.71
C SER A 11 5.30 9.38 0.73
N ARG A 12 4.87 10.51 0.16
CA ARG A 12 5.68 11.32 -0.78
C ARG A 12 7.01 11.76 -0.19
N ASN A 13 7.02 12.19 1.06
CA ASN A 13 8.26 12.60 1.73
C ASN A 13 9.19 11.40 1.89
N LEU A 14 8.71 10.25 2.37
CA LEU A 14 9.57 9.08 2.57
C LEU A 14 10.21 8.58 1.26
N THR A 15 9.46 8.66 0.15
CA THR A 15 9.90 8.19 -1.17
C THR A 15 10.79 9.20 -1.89
N ALA A 16 10.70 10.50 -1.58
CA ALA A 16 11.59 11.49 -2.16
C ALA A 16 13.03 11.40 -1.62
N TYR A 17 13.19 10.92 -0.38
CA TYR A 17 14.50 10.80 0.30
C TYR A 17 15.15 9.42 0.17
N ARG A 18 14.42 8.43 -0.32
CA ARG A 18 14.92 7.07 -0.54
C ARG A 18 14.67 6.75 -1.99
N ASP A 19 15.71 6.46 -2.76
CA ASP A 19 15.62 5.98 -4.15
C ASP A 19 14.93 4.61 -4.19
N ALA A 20 13.63 4.62 -3.93
CA ALA A 20 12.82 3.47 -3.59
C ALA A 20 12.11 2.96 -4.83
N GLY A 21 12.11 1.64 -5.01
CA GLY A 21 11.41 1.01 -6.14
C GLY A 21 9.90 1.24 -6.07
N ILE A 22 9.21 1.20 -7.21
CA ILE A 22 7.75 1.42 -7.28
C ILE A 22 6.94 0.52 -6.32
N VAL A 23 7.45 -0.68 -6.01
CA VAL A 23 6.81 -1.62 -5.08
C VAL A 23 6.92 -1.15 -3.64
N GLU A 24 8.07 -0.63 -3.25
CA GLU A 24 8.30 -0.08 -1.90
C GLU A 24 7.44 1.17 -1.70
N ILE A 25 7.33 2.01 -2.74
CA ILE A 25 6.44 3.17 -2.74
C ILE A 25 4.98 2.74 -2.54
N ALA A 26 4.52 1.72 -3.28
CA ALA A 26 3.16 1.19 -3.13
C ALA A 26 2.89 0.67 -1.71
N ALA A 27 3.84 -0.05 -1.11
CA ALA A 27 3.76 -0.54 0.26
C ALA A 27 3.69 0.62 1.29
N VAL A 28 4.48 1.67 1.08
CA VAL A 28 4.45 2.88 1.93
C VAL A 28 3.10 3.59 1.85
N TYR A 29 2.51 3.69 0.65
CA TYR A 29 1.16 4.25 0.50
C TYR A 29 0.12 3.45 1.28
N ALA A 30 0.10 2.11 1.12
CA ALA A 30 -0.83 1.25 1.86
C ALA A 30 -0.71 1.46 3.37
N PHE A 31 0.51 1.39 3.91
CA PHE A 31 0.74 1.56 5.33
C PHE A 31 0.33 2.95 5.83
N SER A 32 0.72 4.01 5.12
CA SER A 32 0.48 5.39 5.57
C SER A 32 -1.00 5.75 5.54
N ILE A 33 -1.77 5.27 4.56
CA ILE A 33 -3.21 5.50 4.47
C ILE A 33 -3.95 4.72 5.54
N PHE A 34 -3.60 3.43 5.73
CA PHE A 34 -4.21 2.63 6.78
C PHE A 34 -3.96 3.23 8.17
N ALA A 35 -2.69 3.59 8.47
CA ALA A 35 -2.29 4.12 9.76
C ALA A 35 -2.81 5.54 10.05
N ALA A 36 -3.20 6.29 9.02
CA ALA A 36 -3.78 7.63 9.20
C ALA A 36 -5.20 7.60 9.79
N HIS A 37 -5.88 6.44 9.77
CA HIS A 37 -7.28 6.31 10.20
C HIS A 37 -8.18 7.42 9.62
N ALA A 38 -7.95 7.75 8.35
CA ALA A 38 -8.54 8.94 7.70
C ALA A 38 -10.06 8.82 7.46
N PHE A 39 -10.60 7.61 7.52
CA PHE A 39 -12.00 7.30 7.30
C PHE A 39 -12.64 6.61 8.52
N VAL A 40 -13.95 6.77 8.69
CA VAL A 40 -14.74 6.10 9.75
C VAL A 40 -14.63 4.57 9.62
N ASP A 41 -14.68 4.07 8.39
CA ASP A 41 -14.39 2.68 8.02
C ASP A 41 -13.74 2.65 6.63
N GLY A 42 -13.13 1.53 6.27
CA GLY A 42 -12.59 1.28 4.93
C GLY A 42 -11.11 1.62 4.78
N ASN A 43 -10.43 2.09 5.82
CA ASN A 43 -9.00 2.46 5.76
C ASN A 43 -8.12 1.37 5.11
N LYS A 44 -8.30 0.10 5.51
CA LYS A 44 -7.58 -1.04 4.92
C LYS A 44 -7.89 -1.25 3.43
N ARG A 45 -9.17 -1.16 3.06
CA ARG A 45 -9.62 -1.31 1.66
C ARG A 45 -9.07 -0.18 0.79
N THR A 46 -9.18 1.06 1.26
CA THR A 46 -8.63 2.24 0.56
C THR A 46 -7.12 2.14 0.42
N ALA A 47 -6.40 1.79 1.49
CA ALA A 47 -4.95 1.57 1.46
C ALA A 47 -4.53 0.56 0.39
N PHE A 48 -5.20 -0.60 0.35
CA PHE A 48 -4.92 -1.65 -0.63
C PHE A 48 -5.18 -1.17 -2.07
N VAL A 49 -6.34 -0.55 -2.31
CA VAL A 49 -6.69 -0.03 -3.63
C VAL A 49 -5.71 1.05 -4.06
N THR A 50 -5.29 1.95 -3.17
CA THR A 50 -4.29 2.97 -3.50
C THR A 50 -2.96 2.35 -3.92
N ALA A 51 -2.46 1.33 -3.22
CA ALA A 51 -1.23 0.64 -3.61
C ALA A 51 -1.37 -0.05 -4.98
N ALA A 52 -2.46 -0.79 -5.22
CA ALA A 52 -2.72 -1.44 -6.50
C ALA A 52 -2.88 -0.43 -7.65
N THR A 53 -3.57 0.68 -7.41
CA THR A 53 -3.72 1.77 -8.38
C THR A 53 -2.38 2.45 -8.67
N PHE A 54 -1.56 2.72 -7.66
CA PHE A 54 -0.22 3.28 -7.86
C PHE A 54 0.63 2.37 -8.76
N LEU A 55 0.65 1.06 -8.50
CA LEU A 55 1.36 0.10 -9.34
C LEU A 55 0.82 0.10 -10.78
N ARG A 56 -0.51 0.17 -10.94
CA ARG A 56 -1.15 0.20 -12.26
C ARG A 56 -0.77 1.44 -13.07
N LEU A 57 -0.67 2.60 -12.43
CA LEU A 57 -0.21 3.84 -13.05
C LEU A 57 1.28 3.79 -13.43
N ASN A 58 2.06 2.89 -12.83
CA ASN A 58 3.46 2.63 -13.15
C ASN A 58 3.66 1.41 -14.06
N GLY A 59 2.62 0.96 -14.77
CA GLY A 59 2.73 -0.13 -15.77
C GLY A 59 2.74 -1.54 -15.18
N CYS A 60 2.40 -1.70 -13.91
CA CYS A 60 2.32 -3.01 -13.25
C CYS A 60 0.90 -3.30 -12.78
N SER A 61 0.34 -4.43 -13.17
CA SER A 61 -0.92 -4.94 -12.62
C SER A 61 -0.66 -5.82 -11.40
N PHE A 62 -1.51 -5.66 -10.39
CA PHE A 62 -1.49 -6.46 -9.18
C PHE A 62 -2.93 -6.80 -8.81
N ARG A 63 -3.29 -8.09 -8.83
CA ARG A 63 -4.64 -8.56 -8.57
C ARG A 63 -4.60 -9.97 -7.94
N PRO A 64 -4.33 -10.07 -6.64
CA PRO A 64 -4.37 -11.35 -5.93
C PRO A 64 -5.82 -11.83 -5.79
N ASP A 65 -5.99 -13.07 -5.35
CA ASP A 65 -7.28 -13.55 -4.88
C ASP A 65 -7.79 -12.68 -3.72
N THR A 66 -9.10 -12.45 -3.68
CA THR A 66 -9.72 -11.54 -2.72
C THR A 66 -9.41 -11.92 -1.27
N VAL A 67 -9.44 -13.22 -0.97
CA VAL A 67 -9.16 -13.75 0.38
C VAL A 67 -7.72 -13.45 0.79
N ASP A 68 -6.77 -13.64 -0.12
CA ASP A 68 -5.34 -13.37 0.15
C ASP A 68 -5.09 -11.87 0.35
N GLY A 69 -5.73 -11.03 -0.46
CA GLY A 69 -5.63 -9.57 -0.30
C GLY A 69 -6.19 -9.08 1.03
N VAL A 70 -7.33 -9.62 1.47
CA VAL A 70 -7.92 -9.31 2.78
C VAL A 70 -6.98 -9.76 3.90
N ARG A 71 -6.54 -11.02 3.88
CA ARG A 71 -5.66 -11.59 4.91
C ARG A 71 -4.35 -10.81 5.03
N MET A 72 -3.72 -10.49 3.90
CA MET A 72 -2.48 -9.73 3.89
C MET A 72 -2.65 -8.33 4.48
N MET A 73 -3.76 -7.64 4.19
CA MET A 73 -4.03 -6.33 4.79
C MET A 73 -4.35 -6.42 6.29
N GLU A 74 -4.96 -7.51 6.76
CA GLU A 74 -5.18 -7.76 8.19
C GLU A 74 -3.87 -8.08 8.92
N ASP A 75 -2.99 -8.86 8.32
CA ASP A 75 -1.69 -9.18 8.86
C ASP A 75 -0.79 -7.94 8.92
N LEU A 76 -0.83 -7.08 7.89
CA LEU A 76 -0.16 -5.78 7.90
C LEU A 76 -0.73 -4.87 9.00
N ALA A 77 -2.05 -4.84 9.15
CA ALA A 77 -2.71 -3.99 10.14
C ALA A 77 -2.47 -4.44 11.59
N SER A 78 -2.30 -5.75 11.81
CA SER A 78 -1.99 -6.34 13.11
C SER A 78 -0.50 -6.37 13.43
N GLY A 79 0.36 -5.98 12.48
CA GLY A 79 1.81 -6.01 12.62
C GLY A 79 2.42 -7.41 12.49
N ARG A 80 1.65 -8.42 12.06
CA ARG A 80 2.17 -9.75 11.72
C ARG A 80 2.98 -9.76 10.44
N VAL A 81 2.69 -8.81 9.55
CA VAL A 81 3.44 -8.53 8.32
C VAL A 81 3.98 -7.12 8.43
N ASP A 82 5.27 -6.93 8.21
CA ASP A 82 5.87 -5.61 8.13
C ASP A 82 5.78 -5.01 6.72
N LYS A 83 6.22 -3.75 6.58
CA LYS A 83 6.20 -3.04 5.29
C LYS A 83 7.08 -3.71 4.21
N ALA A 84 8.19 -4.32 4.60
CA ALA A 84 9.11 -4.97 3.66
C ALA A 84 8.57 -6.33 3.20
N GLU A 85 7.94 -7.08 4.10
CA GLU A 85 7.17 -8.28 3.79
C GLU A 85 6.00 -8.00 2.85
N PHE A 86 5.23 -6.94 3.13
CA PHE A 86 4.16 -6.52 2.25
C PHE A 86 4.70 -6.12 0.86
N ALA A 87 5.80 -5.37 0.79
CA ALA A 87 6.44 -5.02 -0.48
C ALA A 87 6.90 -6.28 -1.25
N ARG A 88 7.51 -7.27 -0.58
CA ARG A 88 7.88 -8.54 -1.21
C ARG A 88 6.67 -9.28 -1.77
N TRP A 89 5.56 -9.31 -1.03
CA TRP A 89 4.32 -9.91 -1.49
C TRP A 89 3.74 -9.19 -2.72
N LEU A 90 3.73 -7.85 -2.72
CA LEU A 90 3.34 -7.07 -3.90
C LEU A 90 4.22 -7.44 -5.11
N SER A 91 5.55 -7.45 -4.91
CA SER A 91 6.52 -7.76 -5.97
C SER A 91 6.30 -9.15 -6.58
N ALA A 92 5.98 -10.15 -5.75
CA ALA A 92 5.77 -11.52 -6.20
C ALA A 92 4.50 -11.69 -7.06
N GLY A 93 3.50 -10.83 -6.87
CA GLY A 93 2.23 -10.89 -7.62
C GLY A 93 2.14 -9.92 -8.79
N LEU A 94 3.19 -9.16 -9.10
CA LEU A 94 3.18 -8.21 -10.20
C LEU A 94 3.11 -8.90 -11.56
N LYS A 95 2.38 -8.30 -12.48
CA LYS A 95 2.41 -8.63 -13.91
C LYS A 95 2.53 -7.34 -14.72
N PRO A 96 3.32 -7.30 -15.80
CA PRO A 96 3.28 -6.17 -16.74
C PRO A 96 1.86 -5.92 -17.23
N VAL A 97 1.50 -4.64 -17.42
CA VAL A 97 0.21 -4.23 -18.00
C VAL A 97 0.27 -4.31 -19.51
#